data_AF-A0A385BJG8-F1
#
_entry.id   AF-A0A385BJG8-F1
#
_cell.length_a   1.000
_cell.length_b   1.000
_cell.length_c   1.000
_cell.angle_alpha   90.00
_cell.angle_beta   90.00
_cell.angle_gamma   90.00
#
_symmetry.space_group_name_H-M   'P 1'
#
loop_
_entity.id
_entity.type
_entity.pdbx_description
1 polymer ?
#
loop_
_entity_poly.entity_id
_entity_poly.type
_entity_poly.pdbx_seq_one_letter_code
_entity_poly.pdbx_strand_id
1 'polypeptide(L)'
;MDFGEKLKVVIKKKYRTIGDCADKFGMNYTQLSQYLNGKKISIEFLSKVIEEFPDVDLNWLLRDNLDEEYMVNENQAGYKIPMKNEEIVDKTIELLTDLKLQLTQK
;
A
#
# COMPACT_ATOMS: atom_id res chain seq x y z
N MET A 1 5.90 -14.73 -9.82
CA MET A 1 5.50 -13.75 -10.86
C MET A 1 6.50 -12.64 -10.81
N ASP A 2 7.13 -12.33 -11.93
CA ASP A 2 8.01 -11.16 -12.01
C ASP A 2 7.20 -9.84 -12.10
N PHE A 3 7.84 -8.71 -11.84
CA PHE A 3 7.26 -7.38 -12.00
C PHE A 3 6.50 -7.19 -13.33
N GLY A 4 7.07 -7.65 -14.44
CA GLY A 4 6.51 -7.49 -15.78
C GLY A 4 5.20 -8.26 -15.96
N GLU A 5 5.12 -9.49 -15.44
CA GLU A 5 3.92 -10.30 -15.40
C GLU A 5 2.83 -9.65 -14.54
N LYS A 6 3.19 -9.15 -13.35
CA LYS A 6 2.27 -8.45 -12.45
C LYS A 6 1.70 -7.19 -13.09
N LEU A 7 2.56 -6.41 -13.73
CA LEU A 7 2.15 -5.22 -14.46
C LEU A 7 1.23 -5.56 -15.64
N LYS A 8 1.47 -6.65 -16.38
CA LYS A 8 0.53 -7.13 -17.42
C LYS A 8 -0.84 -7.47 -16.84
N VAL A 9 -0.91 -8.09 -15.67
CA VAL A 9 -2.17 -8.40 -14.98
C VAL A 9 -2.92 -7.12 -14.63
N VAL A 10 -2.22 -6.13 -14.06
CA VAL A 10 -2.79 -4.82 -13.72
C VAL A 10 -3.32 -4.09 -14.95
N ILE A 11 -2.53 -4.03 -16.03
CA ILE A 11 -2.93 -3.37 -17.28
C ILE A 11 -4.19 -4.02 -17.84
N LYS A 12 -4.25 -5.36 -17.87
CA LYS A 12 -5.43 -6.11 -18.38
C LYS A 12 -6.72 -5.88 -17.60
N LYS A 13 -6.66 -5.40 -16.35
CA LYS A 13 -7.87 -5.08 -15.56
C LYS A 13 -8.57 -3.82 -16.06
N LYS A 14 -7.81 -2.85 -16.58
CA LYS A 14 -8.35 -1.53 -16.97
C LYS A 14 -8.32 -1.30 -18.49
N TYR A 15 -7.35 -1.89 -19.18
CA TYR A 15 -7.09 -1.68 -20.60
C TYR A 15 -7.22 -2.99 -21.39
N ARG A 16 -7.74 -2.90 -22.62
CA ARG A 16 -7.86 -4.05 -23.53
C ARG A 16 -6.52 -4.44 -24.12
N THR A 17 -5.68 -3.47 -24.45
CA THR A 17 -4.37 -3.70 -25.03
C THR A 17 -3.26 -2.94 -24.28
N ILE A 18 -2.03 -3.42 -24.44
CA ILE A 18 -0.83 -2.74 -23.91
C ILE A 18 -0.61 -1.40 -24.63
N GLY A 19 -1.05 -1.27 -25.88
CA GLY A 19 -1.00 -0.03 -26.66
C GLY A 19 -1.85 1.07 -26.03
N ASP A 20 -3.11 0.75 -25.68
CA ASP A 20 -4.02 1.72 -25.02
C ASP A 20 -3.43 2.26 -23.71
N CYS A 21 -2.75 1.37 -22.97
CA CYS A 21 -2.01 1.75 -21.78
C CYS A 21 -0.81 2.65 -22.14
N ALA A 22 0.01 2.30 -23.13
CA ALA A 22 1.13 3.12 -23.55
C ALA A 22 0.71 4.55 -23.94
N ASP A 23 -0.39 4.67 -24.68
CA ASP A 23 -0.98 5.95 -25.08
C ASP A 23 -1.40 6.79 -23.87
N LYS A 24 -2.05 6.17 -22.87
CA LYS A 24 -2.44 6.86 -21.63
C LYS A 24 -1.24 7.37 -20.84
N PHE A 25 -0.18 6.57 -20.76
CA PHE A 25 1.05 6.93 -20.05
C PHE A 25 1.91 7.96 -20.82
N GLY A 26 1.54 8.29 -22.06
CA GLY A 26 2.26 9.19 -22.94
C GLY A 26 3.60 8.60 -23.39
N MET A 27 3.68 7.27 -23.52
CA MET A 27 4.91 6.55 -23.82
C MET A 27 4.74 5.62 -25.01
N ASN A 28 5.85 5.25 -25.65
CA ASN A 28 5.82 4.35 -26.80
C ASN A 28 5.61 2.89 -26.33
N TYR A 29 4.86 2.10 -27.12
CA TYR A 29 4.72 0.65 -26.94
C TYR A 29 6.07 -0.05 -26.70
N THR A 30 7.12 0.34 -27.43
CA THR A 30 8.47 -0.21 -27.26
C THR A 30 9.04 0.07 -25.87
N GLN A 31 8.80 1.26 -25.32
CA GLN A 31 9.26 1.63 -23.97
C GLN A 31 8.48 0.84 -22.91
N LEU A 32 7.16 0.73 -23.06
CA LEU A 32 6.34 -0.03 -22.13
C LEU A 32 6.70 -1.53 -22.18
N SER A 33 6.92 -2.08 -23.38
CA SER A 33 7.36 -3.47 -23.55
C SER A 33 8.73 -3.73 -22.92
N GLN A 34 9.63 -2.74 -22.85
CA GLN A 34 10.91 -2.89 -22.15
C GLN A 34 10.71 -3.00 -20.64
N TYR A 35 9.80 -2.23 -20.06
CA TYR A 35 9.46 -2.32 -18.64
C TYR A 35 8.79 -3.66 -18.30
N LEU A 36 7.91 -4.14 -19.18
CA LEU A 36 7.27 -5.45 -19.03
C LEU A 36 8.24 -6.64 -19.16
N ASN A 37 9.45 -6.41 -19.68
CA ASN A 37 10.51 -7.42 -19.79
C ASN A 37 11.61 -7.22 -18.74
N GLY A 38 11.36 -6.41 -17.69
CA GLY A 38 12.27 -6.28 -16.55
C GLY A 38 13.47 -5.36 -16.75
N LYS A 39 13.46 -4.48 -17.78
CA LYS A 39 14.49 -3.42 -17.86
C LYS A 39 14.26 -2.36 -16.77
N LYS A 40 15.31 -1.58 -16.46
CA LYS A 40 15.26 -0.47 -15.50
C LYS A 40 14.05 0.44 -15.76
N ILE A 41 13.11 0.43 -14.83
CA ILE A 41 11.97 1.34 -14.76
C ILE A 41 12.39 2.66 -14.11
N SER A 42 11.77 3.77 -14.51
CA SER A 42 11.95 5.06 -13.86
C SER A 42 10.98 5.24 -12.70
N ILE A 43 11.34 6.07 -11.72
CA ILE A 43 10.44 6.45 -10.62
C ILE A 43 9.21 7.18 -11.19
N GLU A 44 9.41 8.03 -12.21
CA GLU A 44 8.32 8.73 -12.88
C GLU A 44 7.28 7.77 -13.47
N PHE A 45 7.73 6.65 -14.04
CA PHE A 45 6.83 5.61 -14.53
C PHE A 45 6.02 5.00 -13.38
N LEU A 46 6.66 4.69 -12.25
CA LEU A 46 5.96 4.14 -11.08
C LEU A 46 4.92 5.11 -10.52
N SER A 47 5.22 6.41 -10.45
CA SER A 47 4.24 7.42 -10.03
C SER A 47 3.01 7.42 -10.92
N LYS A 48 3.19 7.39 -12.24
CA LYS A 48 2.07 7.28 -13.20
C LYS A 48 1.28 5.99 -13.01
N VAL A 49 1.95 4.88 -12.68
CA VAL A 49 1.27 3.60 -12.42
C VAL A 49 0.39 3.69 -11.17
N ILE A 50 0.87 4.31 -10.09
CA ILE A 50 0.08 4.47 -8.86
C ILE A 50 -1.11 5.41 -9.07
N GLU A 51 -0.92 6.51 -9.81
CA GLU A 51 -2.01 7.44 -10.16
C GLU A 51 -3.08 6.76 -11.03
N GLU A 52 -2.65 5.94 -11.99
CA GLU A 52 -3.55 5.28 -12.93
C GLU A 52 -4.23 4.03 -12.33
N PHE A 53 -3.54 3.36 -11.40
CA PHE A 53 -3.98 2.13 -10.74
C PHE A 53 -3.90 2.29 -9.21
N PRO A 54 -4.78 3.10 -8.60
CA PRO A 54 -4.75 3.36 -7.15
C PRO A 54 -5.05 2.12 -6.30
N ASP A 55 -5.72 1.11 -6.88
CA ASP A 55 -6.07 -0.13 -6.19
C ASP A 55 -4.91 -1.15 -6.15
N VAL A 56 -3.75 -0.80 -6.74
CA VAL A 56 -2.60 -1.70 -6.82
C VAL A 56 -1.61 -1.41 -5.72
N ASP A 57 -1.34 -2.42 -4.90
CA ASP A 57 -0.26 -2.38 -3.92
C ASP A 57 1.10 -2.38 -4.64
N LEU A 58 1.85 -1.28 -4.47
CA LEU A 58 3.19 -1.11 -5.02
C LEU A 58 4.17 -2.16 -4.48
N ASN A 59 4.01 -2.59 -3.23
CA ASN A 59 4.84 -3.61 -2.61
C ASN A 59 4.64 -4.97 -3.29
N TRP A 60 3.39 -5.32 -3.58
CA TRP A 60 3.07 -6.50 -4.37
C TRP A 60 3.64 -6.40 -5.78
N LEU A 61 3.55 -5.22 -6.41
CA LEU A 61 4.02 -5.01 -7.78
C LEU A 61 5.54 -5.16 -7.90
N LEU A 62 6.31 -4.55 -6.99
CA LEU A 62 7.77 -4.45 -7.08
C LEU A 62 8.55 -5.65 -6.55
N ARG A 63 7.97 -6.45 -5.63
CA ARG A 63 8.69 -7.56 -4.99
C ARG A 63 8.41 -8.87 -5.69
N ASP A 64 9.44 -9.51 -6.24
CA ASP A 64 9.26 -10.77 -6.99
C ASP A 64 9.01 -11.98 -6.07
N ASN A 65 9.53 -11.93 -4.83
CA ASN A 65 9.33 -12.93 -3.79
C ASN A 65 8.77 -12.27 -2.54
N LEU A 66 7.60 -12.74 -2.09
CA LEU A 66 7.15 -12.55 -0.71
C LEU A 66 7.89 -13.56 0.16
N ASP A 67 9.22 -13.49 0.20
CA ASP A 67 9.95 -14.19 1.26
C ASP A 67 9.49 -13.55 2.57
N GLU A 68 8.98 -14.37 3.50
CA GLU A 68 8.44 -13.93 4.80
C GLU A 68 9.40 -12.98 5.54
N GLU A 69 10.69 -13.10 5.26
CA GLU A 69 11.80 -12.31 5.79
C GLU A 69 11.70 -10.79 5.50
N TYR A 70 10.96 -10.38 4.46
CA TYR A 70 10.80 -8.96 4.10
C TYR A 70 9.38 -8.42 4.29
N MET A 71 8.47 -9.21 4.86
CA MET A 71 7.18 -8.68 5.29
C MET A 71 7.41 -7.78 6.50
N VAL A 72 7.05 -6.50 6.38
CA VAL A 72 7.03 -5.60 7.52
C VAL A 72 5.93 -6.12 8.45
N ASN A 73 6.34 -6.82 9.51
CA ASN A 73 5.45 -7.21 10.61
C ASN A 73 5.24 -5.96 11.49
N GLU A 74 4.64 -4.92 10.91
CA GLU A 74 4.08 -3.87 11.73
C GLU A 74 3.00 -4.52 12.57
N ASN A 75 3.09 -4.42 13.90
CA ASN A 75 1.95 -4.70 14.74
C ASN A 75 0.81 -3.87 14.17
N GLN A 76 -0.20 -4.52 13.58
CA GLN A 76 -1.39 -3.81 13.12
C GLN A 76 -1.89 -3.06 14.34
N ALA A 77 -1.71 -1.73 14.36
CA ALA A 77 -2.36 -0.91 15.34
C ALA A 77 -3.84 -1.15 15.08
N GLY A 78 -4.48 -1.95 15.95
CA GLY A 78 -5.86 -2.35 15.78
C GLY A 78 -6.65 -1.12 15.42
N TYR A 79 -7.40 -1.20 14.30
CA TYR A 79 -8.21 -0.10 13.80
C TYR A 79 -8.89 0.56 14.99
N LYS A 80 -8.46 1.77 15.36
CA LYS A 80 -9.05 2.49 16.47
C LYS A 80 -10.44 2.85 16.00
N ILE A 81 -11.42 1.99 16.30
CA ILE A 81 -12.83 2.37 16.24
C ILE A 81 -12.87 3.70 16.99
N PRO A 82 -13.28 4.80 16.35
CA PRO A 82 -13.38 6.07 17.06
C PRO A 82 -14.35 5.85 18.22
N MET A 83 -13.81 5.80 19.44
CA MET A 83 -14.61 5.71 20.65
C MET A 83 -15.60 6.86 20.62
N LYS A 84 -16.87 6.59 20.97
CA LYS A 84 -17.82 7.68 21.19
C LYS A 84 -17.31 8.54 22.34
N ASN A 85 -17.66 9.82 22.32
CA ASN A 85 -17.21 10.76 23.35
C ASN A 85 -17.52 10.27 24.78
N GLU A 86 -18.63 9.55 24.96
CA GLU A 86 -19.03 8.93 26.23
C GLU A 86 -18.02 7.87 26.69
N GLU A 87 -17.60 6.97 25.79
CA GLU A 87 -16.62 5.91 26.08
C GLU A 87 -15.23 6.47 26.39
N ILE A 88 -14.88 7.62 25.79
CA ILE A 88 -13.62 8.34 26.09
C ILE A 88 -13.66 8.91 27.51
N VAL A 89 -14.79 9.48 27.92
CA VAL A 89 -14.97 10.06 29.26
C VAL A 89 -14.88 8.95 30.31
N ASP A 90 -15.57 7.83 30.11
CA ASP A 90 -15.55 6.71 31.05
C ASP A 90 -14.14 6.15 31.24
N LYS A 91 -13.42 5.94 30.14
CA LYS A 91 -12.03 5.47 30.17
C LYS A 91 -11.08 6.46 30.85
N THR A 92 -11.34 7.76 30.71
CA THR A 92 -10.55 8.81 31.37
C THR A 92 -10.76 8.78 32.88
N ILE A 93 -12.00 8.58 33.34
CA ILE A 93 -12.33 8.45 34.77
C ILE A 93 -11.63 7.24 35.39
N GLU A 94 -11.64 6.11 34.67
CA GLU A 94 -10.99 4.86 35.12
C GLU A 94 -9.48 5.08 35.31
N LEU A 95 -8.81 5.66 34.31
CA LEU A 95 -7.36 5.94 34.35
C LEU A 95 -6.97 6.93 35.46
N LEU A 96 -7.78 7.99 35.67
CA LEU A 96 -7.53 8.96 36.73
C LEU A 96 -7.70 8.35 38.13
N THR A 97 -8.63 7.41 38.26
CA THR A 97 -8.87 6.71 39.53
C THR A 97 -7.71 5.78 39.86
N ASP A 98 -7.22 5.03 38.87
CA ASP A 98 -6.04 4.16 39.03
C ASP A 98 -4.78 4.97 39.37
N LEU A 99 -4.54 6.08 38.66
CA LEU A 99 -3.41 6.96 38.94
C LEU A 99 -3.47 7.53 40.37
N LYS A 100 -4.65 7.97 40.81
CA LYS A 100 -4.84 8.45 42.18
C LYS A 100 -4.54 7.37 43.20
N LEU A 101 -4.96 6.13 42.95
CA LEU A 101 -4.73 5.00 43.84
C LEU A 101 -3.23 4.69 43.95
N GLN A 102 -2.51 4.69 42.83
CA GLN A 102 -1.04 4.53 42.80
C GLN A 102 -0.31 5.65 43.55
N LEU A 103 -0.78 6.89 43.45
CA LEU A 103 -0.18 8.04 44.14
C LEU A 103 -0.48 8.08 45.64
N THR A 104 -1.57 7.44 46.08
CA THR A 104 -1.98 7.43 47.50
C THR A 104 -1.39 6.23 48.27
N GLN A 105 -0.89 5.21 47.56
CA GLN A 105 -0.24 4.03 48.15
C GLN A 105 1.28 4.21 48.36
N LYS A 106 1.80 5.43 48.19
CA LYS A 106 3.21 5.80 48.38
C LYS A 106 3.33 6.80 49.51
#